data_AF-A0A0F9LGI4-F1
#
_entry.id   AF-A0A0F9LGI4-F1
#
_cell.length_a   1.000
_cell.length_b   1.000
_cell.length_c   1.000
_cell.angle_alpha   90.00
_cell.angle_beta   90.00
_cell.angle_gamma   90.00
#
_symmetry.space_group_name_H-M   'P 1'
#
loop_
_entity.id
_entity.type
_entity.pdbx_description
1 polymer ?
#
loop_
_entity_poly.entity_id
_entity_poly.type
_entity_poly.pdbx_seq_one_letter_code
_entity_poly.pdbx_strand_id
1 'polypeptide(L)'
;MGSIPKRVGWKKKLEPFAQAYVKMEESISEGVGLKTDKELKSLIVAAKLPTSSNCWYATYHVAEIVTEEALRALYQRRKAKK
;
A
#
# COMPACT_ATOMS: atom_id res chain seq x y z
N MET A 1 39.97 23.62 16.53
CA MET A 1 39.16 22.42 16.84
C MET A 1 38.01 22.37 15.84
N GLY A 2 38.15 21.61 14.76
CA GLY A 2 37.07 21.44 13.77
C GLY A 2 36.12 20.34 14.23
N SER A 3 34.89 20.70 14.56
CA SER A 3 33.84 19.76 14.95
C SER A 3 33.53 18.81 13.79
N ILE A 4 33.72 17.51 13.97
CA ILE A 4 33.31 16.50 12.98
C ILE A 4 31.79 16.58 12.82
N PRO A 5 31.24 16.75 11.61
CA PRO A 5 29.79 16.79 11.42
C PRO A 5 29.20 15.47 11.93
N LYS A 6 28.24 15.54 12.87
CA LYS A 6 27.46 14.37 13.30
C LYS A 6 26.90 13.72 12.03
N ARG A 7 27.34 12.50 11.72
CA ARG A 7 26.74 11.70 10.65
C ARG A 7 25.25 11.61 10.96
N VAL A 8 24.42 12.33 10.20
CA VAL A 8 22.98 12.14 10.27
C VAL A 8 22.76 10.71 9.83
N GLY A 9 22.52 9.82 10.80
CA GLY A 9 22.41 8.40 10.55
C GLY A 9 21.32 8.17 9.50
N TRP A 10 21.63 7.36 8.48
CA TRP A 10 20.72 7.05 7.38
C TRP A 10 19.30 6.70 7.86
N LYS A 11 19.17 6.08 9.04
CA LYS A 11 17.89 5.86 9.73
C LYS A 11 17.01 7.12 9.84
N LYS A 12 17.54 8.26 10.32
CA LYS A 12 16.77 9.51 10.44
C LYS A 12 16.37 10.10 9.08
N LYS A 13 17.15 9.83 8.04
CA LYS A 13 16.82 10.27 6.67
C LYS A 13 15.73 9.39 6.04
N LEU A 14 15.70 8.10 6.37
CA LEU A 14 14.75 7.14 5.82
C LEU A 14 13.41 7.09 6.59
N GLU A 15 13.42 7.47 7.87
CA GLU A 15 12.26 7.45 8.75
C GLU A 15 11.01 8.17 8.19
N PRO A 16 11.11 9.38 7.58
CA PRO A 16 9.94 10.02 6.97
C PRO A 16 9.34 9.23 5.81
N PHE A 17 10.17 8.55 5.01
CA PHE A 17 9.70 7.74 3.88
C PHE A 17 8.99 6.48 4.36
N ALA A 18 9.51 5.83 5.40
CA ALA A 18 8.86 4.69 6.03
C ALA A 18 7.50 5.09 6.64
N GLN A 19 7.43 6.23 7.31
CA GLN A 19 6.16 6.75 7.85
C GLN A 19 5.15 7.09 6.75
N ALA A 20 5.60 7.67 5.64
CA ALA A 20 4.74 7.96 4.49
C ALA A 20 4.19 6.66 3.86
N TYR A 21 5.03 5.62 3.78
CA TYR A 21 4.62 4.30 3.30
C TYR A 21 3.55 3.68 4.21
N VAL A 22 3.74 3.70 5.53
CA VAL A 22 2.74 3.18 6.50
C VAL A 22 1.41 3.91 6.36
N LYS A 23 1.41 5.25 6.29
CA LYS A 23 0.17 6.04 6.12
C LYS A 23 -0.56 5.70 4.82
N MET A 24 0.18 5.45 3.75
CA MET A 24 -0.39 5.03 2.47
C MET A 24 -1.06 3.65 2.60
N GLU A 25 -0.39 2.69 3.25
CA GLU A 25 -0.93 1.35 3.49
C GLU A 25 -2.21 1.40 4.34
N GLU A 26 -2.21 2.18 5.43
CA GLU A 26 -3.39 2.40 6.27
C GLU A 26 -4.57 2.97 5.47
N SER A 27 -4.33 4.03 4.68
CA SER A 27 -5.37 4.65 3.86
C SER A 27 -5.96 3.69 2.82
N ILE A 28 -5.12 2.83 2.23
CA ILE A 28 -5.56 1.79 1.29
C ILE A 28 -6.41 0.75 2.03
N SER A 29 -5.95 0.27 3.18
CA SER A 29 -6.65 -0.74 3.97
C SER A 29 -8.05 -0.26 4.39
N GLU A 30 -8.15 0.99 4.88
CA GLU A 30 -9.44 1.63 5.20
C GLU A 30 -10.37 1.71 3.98
N GLY A 31 -9.84 2.20 2.85
CA GLY A 31 -10.60 2.34 1.62
C GLY A 31 -11.06 1.00 1.04
N VAL A 32 -10.27 -0.06 1.19
CA VAL A 32 -10.59 -1.43 0.78
C VAL A 32 -11.62 -2.07 1.72
N GLY A 33 -11.48 -1.88 3.03
CA GLY A 33 -12.36 -2.47 4.04
C GLY A 33 -13.84 -2.12 3.87
N LEU A 34 -14.13 -0.92 3.34
CA LEU A 34 -15.48 -0.41 3.09
C LEU A 34 -16.14 -0.96 1.81
N LYS A 35 -15.39 -1.63 0.93
CA LYS A 35 -15.88 -2.07 -0.38
C LYS A 35 -16.61 -3.40 -0.33
N THR A 36 -17.55 -3.62 -1.24
CA THR A 36 -18.25 -4.90 -1.40
C THR A 36 -17.36 -5.96 -2.02
N ASP A 37 -17.71 -7.24 -1.88
CA ASP A 37 -16.95 -8.36 -2.47
C ASP A 37 -16.84 -8.25 -4.01
N LYS A 38 -17.83 -7.67 -4.69
CA LYS A 38 -17.81 -7.42 -6.15
C LYS A 38 -16.79 -6.35 -6.53
N GLU A 39 -16.74 -5.26 -5.76
CA GLU A 39 -15.79 -4.17 -5.96
C GLU A 39 -14.35 -4.60 -5.66
N LEU A 40 -14.15 -5.39 -4.60
CA LEU A 40 -12.83 -5.96 -4.26
C LEU A 40 -12.27 -6.82 -5.39
N LYS A 41 -13.09 -7.70 -5.98
CA LYS A 41 -12.69 -8.49 -7.15
C LYS A 41 -12.37 -7.62 -8.36
N SER A 42 -13.13 -6.54 -8.57
CA SER A 42 -12.92 -5.60 -9.68
C SER A 42 -11.60 -4.83 -9.51
N LEU A 43 -11.26 -4.44 -8.28
CA LEU A 43 -9.97 -3.83 -7.93
C LEU A 43 -8.77 -4.73 -8.24
N ILE A 44 -8.86 -6.00 -7.87
CA ILE A 44 -7.80 -6.99 -8.16
C ILE A 44 -7.57 -7.12 -9.68
N VAL A 45 -8.63 -7.07 -10.48
CA VAL A 45 -8.51 -7.12 -11.94
C VAL A 45 -7.93 -5.82 -12.48
N ALA A 46 -8.43 -4.67 -12.02
CA ALA A 46 -7.96 -3.35 -12.45
C ALA A 46 -6.47 -3.14 -12.14
N ALA A 47 -5.98 -3.62 -10.99
CA ALA A 47 -4.58 -3.53 -10.59
C ALA A 47 -3.62 -4.29 -11.54
N LYS A 48 -4.13 -5.28 -12.29
CA LYS A 48 -3.35 -6.10 -13.23
C LYS A 48 -3.37 -5.58 -14.67
N LEU A 49 -4.24 -4.62 -15.00
CA LEU A 49 -4.40 -4.14 -16.37
C LEU A 49 -3.49 -2.93 -16.63
N PRO A 50 -2.66 -2.92 -17.68
CA PRO A 50 -1.92 -1.72 -18.06
C PRO A 50 -2.91 -0.64 -18.51
N THR A 51 -2.99 0.45 -17.76
CA THR A 51 -3.78 1.64 -18.13
C THR A 51 -2.83 2.82 -18.37
N SER A 52 -3.29 3.83 -19.11
CA SER A 52 -2.55 5.09 -19.32
C SER A 52 -2.21 5.83 -18.02
N SER A 53 -2.89 5.50 -16.93
CA SER A 53 -2.65 5.99 -15.56
C SER A 53 -1.84 5.02 -14.69
N ASN A 54 -1.52 3.81 -15.19
CA ASN A 54 -0.85 2.77 -14.41
C ASN A 54 0.68 2.92 -14.38
N CYS A 55 1.24 3.88 -15.12
CA CYS A 55 2.67 4.19 -15.07
C CYS A 55 3.11 4.81 -13.74
N TRP A 56 2.17 5.29 -12.90
CA TRP A 56 2.47 5.69 -11.52
C TRP A 56 2.24 4.53 -10.54
N TYR A 57 1.13 3.82 -10.63
CA TYR A 57 0.77 2.75 -9.69
C TYR A 57 1.67 1.51 -9.77
N ALA A 58 2.17 1.17 -10.98
CA ALA A 58 3.11 0.07 -11.21
C ALA A 58 4.55 0.43 -10.82
N THR A 59 4.90 1.71 -10.76
CA THR A 59 6.26 2.18 -10.41
C THR A 59 6.48 2.33 -8.91
N TYR A 60 5.41 2.45 -8.11
CA TYR A 60 5.48 2.70 -6.66
C TYR A 60 4.93 1.56 -5.78
N HIS A 61 4.82 0.32 -6.29
CA HIS A 61 4.30 -0.87 -5.56
C HIS A 61 2.85 -0.76 -5.02
N VAL A 62 2.12 0.30 -5.36
CA VAL A 62 0.77 0.54 -4.82
C VAL A 62 -0.23 -0.50 -5.35
N ALA A 63 -0.06 -0.97 -6.59
CA ALA A 63 -0.89 -2.02 -7.17
C ALA A 63 -0.83 -3.34 -6.39
N GLU A 64 0.35 -3.69 -5.88
CA GLU A 64 0.58 -4.91 -5.11
C GLU A 64 -0.11 -4.81 -3.74
N ILE A 65 0.09 -3.69 -3.02
CA ILE A 65 -0.52 -3.43 -1.71
C ILE A 65 -2.05 -3.47 -1.80
N VAL A 66 -2.64 -2.81 -2.79
CA VAL A 66 -4.10 -2.82 -3.01
C VAL A 66 -4.61 -4.24 -3.26
N THR A 67 -3.87 -5.03 -4.04
CA THR A 67 -4.24 -6.41 -4.35
C THR A 67 -4.19 -7.28 -3.10
N GLU A 68 -3.14 -7.16 -2.30
CA GLU A 68 -2.97 -7.90 -1.04
C GLU A 68 -4.06 -7.56 -0.04
N GLU A 69 -4.33 -6.27 0.19
CA GLU A 69 -5.38 -5.82 1.11
C GLU A 69 -6.77 -6.28 0.65
N ALA A 70 -7.06 -6.22 -0.66
CA ALA A 70 -8.34 -6.70 -1.20
C ALA A 70 -8.51 -8.22 -1.02
N LEU A 71 -7.45 -9.01 -1.21
CA LEU A 71 -7.45 -10.46 -0.98
C LEU A 71 -7.62 -10.77 0.51
N ARG A 72 -6.94 -10.05 1.40
CA ARG A 72 -7.05 -10.18 2.85
C ARG A 72 -8.48 -9.93 3.32
N ALA A 73 -9.11 -8.85 2.86
CA ALA A 73 -10.50 -8.53 3.19
C ALA A 73 -11.48 -9.63 2.72
N LEU A 74 -11.33 -10.13 1.48
CA LEU A 74 -12.13 -11.23 0.97
C LEU A 74 -11.95 -12.52 1.80
N TYR A 75 -10.72 -12.83 2.20
CA TYR A 75 -10.42 -14.01 3.01
C TYR A 75 -11.05 -13.93 4.40
N GLN A 76 -10.89 -12.79 5.10
CA GLN A 76 -11.48 -12.58 6.43
C GLN A 76 -13.02 -12.71 6.39
N ARG A 77 -13.67 -12.11 5.38
CA ARG A 77 -15.12 -12.23 5.19
C ARG A 77 -15.58 -13.67 4.94
N ARG A 78 -14.80 -14.45 4.19
CA ARG A 78 -15.10 -15.88 3.97
C ARG A 78 -14.95 -16.69 5.25
N LYS A 79 -13.95 -16.40 6.08
CA LYS A 79 -13.76 -17.05 7.37
C LYS A 79 -14.91 -16.74 8.34
N ALA A 80 -15.41 -15.50 8.36
CA ALA A 80 -16.53 -15.10 9.21
C ALA A 80 -17.89 -15.70 8.81
N LYS A 81 -18.01 -16.23 7.58
CA LYS A 81 -19.22 -16.89 7.07
C LYS A 81 -19.20 -18.42 7.24
N LYS A 82 -18.07 -19.00 7.65
CA LYS A 82 -17.92 -20.43 7.99
C LYS A 82 -18.16 -20.63 9.48
#